data_AF-A0A2S9GBQ4-F1
#
_entry.id   AF-A0A2S9GBQ4-F1
#
_cell.length_a   1.000
_cell.length_b   1.000
_cell.length_c   1.000
_cell.angle_alpha   90.00
_cell.angle_beta   90.00
_cell.angle_gamma   90.00
#
_symmetry.space_group_name_H-M   'P 1'
#
loop_
_entity.id
_entity.type
_entity.pdbx_description
1 polymer ?
#
loop_
_entity_poly.entity_id
_entity_poly.type
_entity_poly.pdbx_seq_one_letter_code
_entity_poly.pdbx_strand_id
1 'polypeptide(L)' 'EVLGVSLVTNLAAGMTGQPLSHDEVLEAGRQSATRMGSLLSAGIARL' A
#
# COMPACT_ATOMS: atom_id res chain seq x y z
N GLU A 1 12.30 3.26 19.12
CA GLU A 1 11.98 4.00 17.87
C GLU A 1 10.83 3.32 17.15
N VAL A 2 10.20 3.95 16.14
CA VAL A 2 9.03 3.42 15.43
C VAL A 2 9.21 3.58 13.93
N LEU A 3 8.91 2.52 13.16
CA LEU A 3 8.86 2.54 11.69
C LEU A 3 7.41 2.48 11.21
N GLY A 4 6.97 3.48 10.44
CA GLY A 4 5.67 3.50 9.76
C GLY A 4 5.82 3.19 8.27
N VAL A 5 4.92 2.38 7.72
CA VAL A 5 4.86 2.04 6.29
C VAL A 5 3.43 2.19 5.80
N SER A 6 3.25 2.87 4.67
CA SER A 6 1.96 3.01 4.00
C SER A 6 2.05 2.50 2.57
N LEU A 7 1.00 1.80 2.12
CA LEU A 7 0.80 1.42 0.73
C LEU A 7 -0.12 2.46 0.08
N VAL A 8 0.38 3.15 -0.94
CA VAL A 8 -0.48 4.03 -1.75
C VAL A 8 -1.31 3.15 -2.69
N THR A 9 -2.58 2.96 -2.35
CA THR A 9 -3.52 2.13 -3.12
C THR A 9 -4.26 2.90 -4.21
N ASN A 10 -4.33 4.22 -4.08
CA ASN A 10 -5.02 5.12 -4.99
C ASN A 10 -4.42 6.53 -4.88
N LEU A 11 -4.65 7.36 -5.90
CA LEU A 11 -4.37 8.78 -5.83
C LEU A 11 -5.40 9.48 -4.93
N ALA A 12 -5.03 10.64 -4.37
CA ALA A 12 -5.93 11.39 -3.50
C ALA A 12 -7.15 11.92 -4.26
N ALA A 13 -8.26 12.11 -3.54
CA ALA A 13 -9.48 12.64 -4.12
C ALA A 13 -9.22 13.98 -4.85
N GLY A 14 -9.81 14.12 -6.04
CA GLY A 14 -9.65 15.32 -6.88
C GLY A 14 -8.41 15.32 -7.78
N MET A 15 -7.45 14.40 -7.63
CA MET A 15 -6.27 14.34 -8.51
C MET A 15 -6.57 13.74 -9.90
N THR A 16 -7.55 12.84 -9.98
CA THR A 16 -7.90 12.10 -11.22
C THR A 16 -9.26 12.48 -11.79
N GLY A 17 -10.06 13.24 -11.04
CA GLY A 17 -11.47 13.50 -11.37
C GLY A 17 -12.40 12.30 -11.24
N GLN A 18 -11.90 11.12 -10.83
CA GLN A 18 -12.70 9.92 -10.56
C GLN A 18 -13.03 9.80 -9.06
N PRO A 19 -14.22 9.28 -8.69
CA PRO A 19 -14.53 9.00 -7.29
C PRO A 19 -13.66 7.85 -6.74
N LEU A 20 -13.40 7.85 -5.43
CA LEU A 20 -12.66 6.78 -4.78
C LEU A 20 -13.57 5.58 -4.49
N SER A 21 -13.04 4.37 -4.65
CA SER A 21 -13.73 3.12 -4.33
C SER A 21 -12.92 2.28 -3.34
N HIS A 22 -13.59 1.70 -2.34
CA HIS A 22 -12.95 0.77 -1.42
C HIS A 22 -12.50 -0.53 -2.10
N ASP A 23 -13.22 -0.98 -3.13
CA ASP A 23 -12.85 -2.19 -3.87
C ASP A 23 -11.54 -2.00 -4.64
N GLU A 24 -11.32 -0.79 -5.18
CA GLU A 24 -10.04 -0.43 -5.83
C GLU A 24 -8.88 -0.45 -4.84
N VAL A 25 -9.12 0.02 -3.61
CA VAL A 25 -8.13 -0.03 -2.53
C VAL A 25 -7.73 -1.48 -2.22
N LEU A 26 -8.72 -2.37 -2.09
CA LEU A 26 -8.47 -3.79 -1.79
C LEU A 26 -7.78 -4.51 -2.96
N GLU A 27 -8.15 -4.22 -4.20
CA GLU A 27 -7.51 -4.76 -5.39
C GLU A 27 -6.03 -4.35 -5.47
N ALA A 28 -5.73 -3.05 -5.33
CA ALA A 28 -4.35 -2.56 -5.31
C ALA A 28 -3.54 -3.16 -4.15
N GLY A 29 -4.18 -3.35 -3.00
CA GLY A 29 -3.64 -4.08 -1.85
C GLY A 29 -3.25 -5.51 -2.20
N ARG A 30 -4.15 -6.28 -2.82
CA ARG A 30 -3.89 -7.66 -3.25
C ARG A 30 -2.78 -7.74 -4.28
N GLN A 31 -2.77 -6.84 -5.27
CA GLN A 31 -1.73 -6.80 -6.30
C GLN A 31 -0.35 -6.51 -5.70
N SER A 32 -0.30 -5.74 -4.62
CA SER A 32 0.94 -5.36 -3.93
C SER A 32 1.40 -6.37 -2.87
N ALA A 33 0.56 -7.35 -2.51
CA ALA A 33 0.74 -8.18 -1.32
C ALA A 33 2.09 -8.90 -1.27
N THR A 34 2.49 -9.57 -2.37
CA THR A 34 3.77 -10.28 -2.44
C THR A 34 4.96 -9.34 -2.25
N ARG A 35 4.95 -8.18 -2.92
CA ARG A 35 6.03 -7.20 -2.82
C ARG A 35 6.11 -6.59 -1.42
N MET A 36 4.96 -6.29 -0.81
CA MET A 36 4.90 -5.74 0.54
C MET A 36 5.41 -6.76 1.57
N GLY A 37 4.99 -8.02 1.46
CA GLY A 37 5.48 -9.10 2.32
C GLY A 37 7.00 -9.27 2.26
N SER A 38 7.58 -9.27 1.05
CA SER A 38 9.03 -9.33 0.87
C SER A 38 9.75 -8.13 1.48
N LEU A 39 9.20 -6.92 1.32
CA LEU A 39 9.79 -5.70 1.89
C LEU A 39 9.78 -5.74 3.43
N LEU A 40 8.65 -6.10 4.04
CA LEU A 40 8.53 -6.18 5.49
C LEU A 40 9.43 -7.28 6.06
N SER A 41 9.48 -8.45 5.43
CA SER A 41 10.37 -9.55 5.83
C SER A 41 11.84 -9.12 5.82
N ALA A 42 12.29 -8.49 4.72
CA ALA A 42 13.65 -8.01 4.60
C ALA A 42 13.98 -6.87 5.59
N GLY A 43 13.02 -6.00 5.88
CA GLY A 43 13.17 -4.92 6.86
C GLY A 43 13.32 -5.46 8.27
N ILE A 44 12.39 -6.33 8.71
CA ILE A 44 12.40 -6.92 10.05
C ILE A 44 13.67 -7.75 10.31
N ALA A 45 14.16 -8.49 9.31
CA ALA A 45 15.39 -9.28 9.44
C ALA A 45 16.66 -8.45 9.69
N ARG A 46 16.60 -7.12 9.53
CA ARG A 46 17.73 -6.18 9.71
C ARG A 46 17.56 -5.26 10.92
N LEU A 47 16.46 -5.40 11.65
CA LEU A 47 16.19 -4.69 12.91
C LEU A 47 16.67 -5.54 14.09
#